data_AF-J9G6Q5-F1
#
_entry.id   AF-J9G6Q5-F1
#
_cell.length_a   1.000
_cell.length_b   1.000
_cell.length_c   1.000
_cell.angle_alpha   90.00
_cell.angle_beta   90.00
_cell.angle_gamma   90.00
#
_symmetry.space_group_name_H-M   'P 1'
#
loop_
_entity.id
_entity.type
_entity.pdbx_description
1 polymer ?
#
loop_
_entity_poly.entity_id
_entity_poly.type
_entity_poly.pdbx_seq_one_letter_code
_entity_poly.pdbx_strand_id
1 'polypeptide(L)' 'IKNVTLMPLMMVAGDHANNDMAGDEPDSFKSILQANGFKVSTYLHGLGENKAVQKLFVDKATESWNALQAK' A
#
# COMPACT_ATOMS: atom_id res chain seq x y z
N ILE A 1 14.19 15.95 -4.85
CA ILE A 1 13.76 14.61 -5.29
C ILE A 1 13.28 14.73 -6.74
N LYS A 2 13.67 13.83 -7.66
CA LYS A 2 13.25 13.88 -9.08
C LYS A 2 12.38 12.71 -9.52
N ASN A 3 12.54 11.56 -8.85
CA ASN A 3 11.76 10.34 -9.11
C ASN A 3 10.99 9.97 -7.85
N VAL A 4 9.72 9.60 -8.01
CA VAL A 4 8.82 9.18 -6.93
C VAL A 4 8.21 7.83 -7.30
N THR A 5 8.19 6.90 -6.35
CA THR A 5 7.45 5.65 -6.48
C THR A 5 6.25 5.66 -5.56
N LEU A 6 5.05 5.60 -6.12
CA LEU A 6 3.81 5.46 -5.36
C LEU A 6 3.55 3.99 -5.08
N MET A 7 3.44 3.65 -3.79
CA MET A 7 3.14 2.31 -3.30
C MET A 7 1.93 2.40 -2.37
N PRO A 8 0.94 1.49 -2.50
CA PRO A 8 -0.23 1.53 -1.65
C PRO A 8 0.12 1.01 -0.25
N LEU A 9 -0.19 1.80 0.77
CA LEU A 9 -0.13 1.36 2.17
C LEU A 9 -1.46 0.71 2.59
N MET A 10 -1.92 -0.25 1.80
CA MET A 10 -3.20 -0.95 1.96
C MET A 10 -3.00 -2.45 1.76
N MET A 11 -3.86 -3.29 2.36
CA MET A 11 -3.73 -4.76 2.28
C MET A 11 -3.77 -5.26 0.83
N VAL A 12 -4.68 -4.70 0.02
CA VAL A 12 -4.86 -5.02 -1.39
C VAL A 12 -4.73 -3.75 -2.23
N ALA A 13 -4.26 -3.87 -3.47
CA ALA A 13 -4.26 -2.78 -4.45
C ALA A 13 -5.63 -2.71 -5.15
N GLY A 14 -6.66 -2.29 -4.41
CA GLY A 14 -8.04 -2.16 -4.89
C GLY A 14 -8.32 -0.79 -5.53
N ASP A 15 -9.58 -0.36 -5.49
CA ASP A 15 -10.06 0.83 -6.20
C ASP A 15 -9.26 2.11 -5.86
N HIS A 16 -9.05 2.39 -4.56
CA HIS A 16 -8.23 3.52 -4.10
C HIS A 16 -6.79 3.51 -4.67
N ALA A 17 -6.18 2.33 -4.81
CA ALA A 17 -4.83 2.24 -5.36
C ALA A 17 -4.82 2.50 -6.87
N ASN A 18 -5.83 1.99 -7.58
CA ASN A 18 -5.89 2.08 -9.04
C ASN A 18 -6.36 3.47 -9.53
N ASN A 19 -7.32 4.09 -8.84
CA ASN A 19 -7.94 5.34 -9.28
C ASN A 19 -7.30 6.54 -8.56
N ASP A 20 -7.44 6.63 -7.24
CA ASP A 20 -7.02 7.81 -6.49
C ASP A 20 -5.48 7.96 -6.47
N MET A 21 -4.74 6.86 -6.40
CA MET A 21 -3.28 6.91 -6.34
C MET A 21 -2.63 6.85 -7.73
N ALA A 22 -3.02 5.88 -8.57
CA ALA A 22 -2.36 5.57 -9.83
C ALA A 22 -3.17 5.91 -11.09
N GLY A 23 -4.37 6.50 -10.94
CA GLY A 23 -5.27 6.80 -12.05
C GLY A 23 -4.71 7.83 -13.01
N ASP A 24 -5.40 8.01 -14.14
CA ASP A 24 -5.07 9.04 -15.14
C ASP A 24 -5.85 10.35 -14.92
N GLU A 25 -6.83 10.34 -14.01
CA GLU A 25 -7.62 11.53 -13.69
C GLU A 25 -6.77 12.63 -13.03
N PRO A 26 -7.12 13.92 -13.22
CA PRO A 26 -6.30 15.05 -12.74
C PRO A 26 -6.11 15.11 -11.23
N ASP A 27 -7.03 14.54 -10.46
CA ASP A 27 -7.03 14.50 -9.00
C ASP A 27 -6.30 13.28 -8.42
N SER A 28 -5.85 12.35 -9.27
CA SER A 28 -5.02 11.24 -8.81
C SER A 28 -3.64 11.72 -8.33
N PHE A 29 -3.06 11.02 -7.36
CA PHE A 29 -1.74 11.38 -6.83
C PHE A 29 -0.66 11.31 -7.91
N LYS A 30 -0.76 10.35 -8.85
CA LYS A 30 0.12 10.25 -10.01
C LYS A 30 0.07 11.51 -10.87
N SER A 31 -1.12 11.94 -11.27
CA SER A 31 -1.31 13.12 -12.12
C SER A 31 -0.84 14.40 -11.44
N ILE A 32 -1.19 14.58 -10.16
CA ILE A 32 -0.76 15.75 -9.36
C ILE A 32 0.76 15.84 -9.30
N LEU A 33 1.45 14.73 -8.99
CA LEU A 33 2.91 14.73 -8.90
C LEU A 33 3.58 14.93 -10.26
N GLN A 34 3.05 14.33 -11.33
CA GLN A 34 3.57 14.55 -12.69
C GLN A 34 3.42 16.01 -13.13
N ALA A 35 2.28 16.65 -12.83
CA ALA A 35 2.05 18.06 -13.11
C ALA A 35 3.02 18.99 -12.37
N ASN A 36 3.52 18.57 -11.20
CA ASN A 36 4.53 19.28 -10.42
C ASN A 36 5.99 18.94 -10.84
N GLY A 37 6.17 18.26 -11.98
CA GLY A 37 7.48 18.00 -12.58
C GLY A 37 8.22 16.78 -12.04
N PHE A 38 7.55 15.91 -11.26
CA PHE A 38 8.14 14.65 -10.81
C PHE A 38 8.00 13.55 -11.86
N LYS A 39 9.03 12.71 -12.00
CA LYS A 39 8.89 11.43 -12.69
C LYS A 39 8.29 10.41 -11.73
N VAL A 40 7.07 9.97 -12.00
CA VAL A 40 6.32 9.08 -11.11
C VAL A 40 6.28 7.67 -11.67
N SER A 41 6.52 6.68 -10.82
CA SER A 41 6.27 5.26 -11.09
C SER A 41 5.28 4.73 -10.06
N THR A 42 4.44 3.79 -10.47
CA THR A 42 3.45 3.17 -9.59
C THR A 42 3.82 1.71 -9.35
N TYR A 43 3.61 1.23 -8.13
CA TYR A 43 3.81 -0.16 -7.73
C TYR A 43 2.49 -0.66 -7.15
N LEU A 44 1.65 -1.25 -8.01
CA LEU A 44 0.28 -1.64 -7.67
C LEU A 44 0.20 -3.04 -7.07
N HIS A 45 0.93 -3.26 -5.97
CA HIS A 45 0.84 -4.48 -5.17
C HIS A 45 0.41 -4.13 -3.76
N GLY A 46 -0.53 -4.91 -3.21
CA GLY A 46 -0.97 -4.72 -1.84
C GLY A 46 0.11 -5.15 -0.84
N LEU A 47 0.06 -4.59 0.37
CA LEU A 47 0.92 -5.04 1.47
C LEU A 47 0.74 -6.53 1.78
N GLY A 48 -0.44 -7.10 1.48
CA GLY A 48 -0.74 -8.51 1.65
C GLY A 48 0.14 -9.44 0.82
N GLU A 49 0.80 -8.96 -0.23
CA GLU A 49 1.76 -9.74 -1.03
C GLU A 49 3.16 -9.80 -0.37
N ASN A 50 3.47 -8.88 0.55
CA ASN A 50 4.76 -8.81 1.22
C ASN A 50 4.86 -9.85 2.36
N LYS A 51 5.82 -10.78 2.25
CA LYS A 51 6.04 -11.83 3.25
C LYS A 51 6.35 -11.32 4.65
N ALA A 52 7.02 -10.18 4.79
CA ALA A 52 7.26 -9.57 6.09
C ALA A 52 5.95 -9.06 6.71
N VAL A 53 5.06 -8.46 5.92
CA VAL A 53 3.74 -8.02 6.40
C VAL A 53 2.86 -9.22 6.75
N GLN A 54 2.82 -10.26 5.90
CA GLN A 54 2.11 -11.51 6.22
C GLN A 54 2.57 -12.07 7.57
N LYS A 55 3.89 -12.09 7.82
CA LYS A 55 4.45 -12.53 9.09
C LYS A 55 3.95 -11.68 10.28
N LEU A 56 3.91 -10.36 10.15
CA LEU A 56 3.38 -9.49 11.21
C LEU A 56 1.93 -9.83 11.57
N PHE A 57 1.08 -10.12 10.58
CA PHE A 57 -0.31 -10.53 10.82
C PHE A 57 -0.41 -11.90 11.51
N VAL A 58 0.40 -12.88 11.09
CA VAL A 58 0.46 -14.20 11.73
C VAL A 58 0.94 -14.10 13.17
N ASP A 59 1.99 -13.32 13.41
CA ASP A 59 2.54 -13.10 14.75
C ASP A 59 1.47 -12.48 15.66
N LYS A 60 0.73 -11.47 15.18
CA LYS A 60 -0.32 -10.82 15.97
C LYS A 60 -1.52 -11.73 16.23
N ALA A 61 -1.89 -12.57 15.27
CA ALA A 61 -2.94 -13.58 15.46
C ALA A 61 -2.53 -14.61 16.52
N THR A 62 -1.28 -15.07 16.47
CA THR A 62 -0.73 -16.02 17.46
C THR A 62 -0.65 -15.41 18.86
N GLU A 63 -0.20 -14.16 18.97
CA GLU A 63 -0.18 -13.41 20.23
C GLU A 63 -1.58 -13.32 20.84
N SER A 64 -2.58 -12.96 20.03
CA SER A 64 -3.99 -12.86 20.46
C SER A 64 -4.55 -14.22 20.91
N TRP A 65 -4.23 -15.29 20.19
CA TRP A 65 -4.61 -16.65 20.57
C TRP A 65 -4.02 -17.08 21.92
N ASN A 66 -2.71 -16.86 22.11
CA ASN A 66 -2.03 -17.20 23.36
C ASN A 66 -2.60 -16.42 24.55
N ALA A 67 -2.96 -15.15 24.34
CA ALA A 67 -3.60 -14.33 25.37
C ALA A 67 -5.00 -14.84 25.79
N LEU A 68 -5.73 -15.51 24.87
CA LEU A 68 -7.01 -16.15 25.19
C LEU A 68 -6.83 -17.46 25.96
N GLN A 69 -5.83 -18.26 25.60
CA GLN A 69 -5.55 -19.56 26.25
C GLN A 69 -4.93 -19.42 27.64
N ALA A 70 -4.32 -18.27 27.94
CA ALA A 70 -3.74 -17.98 29.26
C ALA A 70 -4.78 -17.59 30.33
N LYS A 71 -6.07 -17.57 29.98
CA LYS A 71 -7.19 -17.34 30.90
C LYS A 71 -7.87 -18.66 31.26
#